data_AF-K9VUT9-F1
#
_entry.id   AF-K9VUT9-F1
#
_cell.length_a   1.000
_cell.length_b   1.000
_cell.length_c   1.000
_cell.angle_alpha   90.00
_cell.angle_beta   90.00
_cell.angle_gamma   90.00
#
_symmetry.space_group_name_H-M   'P 1'
#
loop_
_entity.id
_entity.type
_entity.pdbx_description
1 polymer ?
#
loop_
_entity_poly.entity_id
_entity_poly.type
_entity_poly.pdbx_seq_one_letter_code
_entity_poly.pdbx_strand_id
1 'polypeptide(L)'
;MDANNPIINPHDTFPESASQHSAQIQEVIAVIFPFLADAPAEEHPFKLNDIVKTGNQYGIVTSLNKTEKPVTITWDASSGTDSFSWTYNLDEIRALKISIVPQFIPQKTAGELPTCTTVVLANSEQIQFSNATPFKVESLTEEHILISTLDRSYLFPINLFPGYPTSCTIDIPAPQQLKAASYLSVTDLRIRAKTHLALEIPDNFLELAMPIQKQQLKEKLARQLNEETYELLDFDIAWEEAWKQQLENLAKKQGFYGFREGDCILQHRKGVQRMGTVQHLNVEEPRPFQIQWNSGEIQSYSLTELKGLGIARIEPLVKLSPNVAYQISEDGSYFTAWIGFRTKALAKAWLIPVKKLVGHLSNLIDCQISEFQHTGAKYEYAVECPRHKTLNKRLEALRKVVELDLERMPFRR
;
A
#
# COMPACT_ATOMS: atom_id res chain seq x y z
N MET A 1 -60.84 -43.90 -1.00
CA MET A 1 -61.37 -42.72 -1.72
C MET A 1 -60.26 -42.23 -2.61
N ASP A 2 -60.41 -42.50 -3.89
CA ASP A 2 -59.52 -42.07 -4.96
C ASP A 2 -59.46 -40.55 -5.05
N ALA A 3 -58.28 -40.04 -5.36
CA ALA A 3 -58.10 -38.85 -6.20
C ALA A 3 -56.72 -38.90 -6.84
N ASN A 4 -56.69 -39.43 -8.06
CA ASN A 4 -55.64 -39.20 -9.05
C ASN A 4 -55.48 -37.68 -9.26
N ASN A 5 -54.24 -37.20 -9.28
CA ASN A 5 -53.84 -36.16 -10.23
C ASN A 5 -52.34 -36.27 -10.54
N PRO A 6 -51.93 -36.05 -11.80
CA PRO A 6 -50.66 -36.49 -12.33
C PRO A 6 -49.56 -35.45 -12.11
N ILE A 7 -48.35 -35.95 -11.83
CA ILE A 7 -47.10 -35.21 -11.86
C ILE A 7 -46.78 -34.90 -13.33
N ILE A 8 -46.92 -33.64 -13.73
CA ILE A 8 -46.46 -33.14 -15.03
C ILE A 8 -45.00 -32.74 -14.88
N ASN A 9 -44.11 -33.59 -15.37
CA ASN A 9 -42.72 -33.26 -15.69
C ASN A 9 -42.70 -32.37 -16.95
N PRO A 10 -42.10 -31.16 -16.94
CA PRO A 10 -41.83 -30.40 -18.14
C PRO A 10 -40.42 -30.74 -18.63
N HIS A 11 -40.22 -31.96 -19.10
CA HIS A 11 -39.10 -32.31 -19.96
C HIS A 11 -39.64 -33.19 -21.09
N ASP A 12 -39.17 -32.88 -22.30
CA ASP A 12 -39.59 -33.37 -23.62
C ASP A 12 -40.84 -32.62 -24.14
N THR A 13 -40.83 -31.95 -25.30
CA THR A 13 -40.03 -32.17 -26.50
C THR A 13 -40.04 -30.85 -27.31
N PHE A 14 -38.88 -30.25 -27.55
CA PHE A 14 -38.73 -29.36 -28.69
C PHE A 14 -38.83 -30.22 -29.96
N PRO A 15 -39.69 -29.90 -30.94
CA PRO A 15 -39.57 -30.52 -32.25
C PRO A 15 -38.31 -29.95 -32.91
N GLU A 16 -37.26 -30.75 -32.82
CA GLU A 16 -36.01 -30.63 -33.56
C GLU A 16 -36.31 -30.91 -35.04
N SER A 17 -36.87 -29.91 -35.75
CA SER A 17 -36.94 -29.85 -37.21
C SER A 17 -37.48 -28.49 -37.67
N ALA A 18 -36.63 -27.46 -37.58
CA ALA A 18 -36.71 -26.30 -38.46
C ALA A 18 -35.39 -26.22 -39.22
N SER A 19 -35.47 -26.71 -40.46
CA SER A 19 -34.59 -26.43 -41.59
C SER A 19 -33.51 -25.37 -41.34
N GLN A 20 -32.25 -25.79 -41.33
CA GLN A 20 -31.11 -24.94 -41.63
C GLN A 20 -31.22 -24.43 -43.08
N HIS A 21 -32.02 -23.39 -43.29
CA HIS A 21 -31.80 -22.50 -44.42
C HIS A 21 -30.61 -21.63 -44.01
N SER A 22 -29.45 -21.80 -44.68
CA SER A 22 -28.41 -20.78 -44.61
C SER A 22 -29.04 -19.47 -45.10
N ALA A 23 -29.29 -18.54 -44.19
CA ALA A 23 -29.79 -17.22 -44.56
C ALA A 23 -28.85 -16.64 -45.62
N GLN A 24 -29.36 -16.40 -46.82
CA GLN A 24 -28.56 -15.89 -47.92
C GLN A 24 -28.05 -14.51 -47.54
N ILE A 25 -26.73 -14.38 -47.36
CA ILE A 25 -26.11 -13.11 -46.98
C ILE A 25 -26.22 -12.16 -48.17
N GLN A 26 -26.81 -11.00 -47.95
CA GLN A 26 -26.99 -9.97 -48.97
C GLN A 26 -25.92 -8.89 -48.77
N GLU A 27 -24.99 -8.80 -49.72
CA GLU A 27 -23.94 -7.78 -49.70
C GLU A 27 -24.50 -6.43 -50.16
N VAL A 28 -24.32 -5.40 -49.33
CA VAL A 28 -24.80 -4.04 -49.58
C VAL A 28 -23.66 -3.19 -50.11
N ILE A 29 -23.85 -2.57 -51.28
CA ILE A 29 -22.82 -1.74 -51.92
C ILE A 29 -23.11 -0.24 -51.83
N ALA A 30 -24.37 0.14 -51.56
CA ALA A 30 -24.74 1.53 -51.35
C ALA A 30 -25.96 1.66 -50.43
N VAL A 31 -26.05 2.79 -49.72
CA VAL A 31 -27.17 3.14 -48.85
C VAL A 31 -27.65 4.55 -49.23
N ILE A 32 -28.95 4.69 -49.47
CA ILE A 32 -29.63 5.93 -49.81
C ILE A 32 -30.52 6.30 -48.63
N PHE A 33 -30.23 7.44 -48.00
CA PHE A 33 -30.90 7.94 -46.81
C PHE A 33 -31.41 9.38 -47.03
N PRO A 34 -32.59 9.78 -46.51
CA PRO A 34 -33.20 11.08 -46.83
C PRO A 34 -32.52 12.30 -46.20
N PHE A 35 -31.54 12.13 -45.30
CA PHE A 35 -30.67 13.22 -44.90
C PHE A 35 -29.37 13.15 -45.70
N LEU A 36 -29.09 14.22 -46.45
CA LEU A 36 -27.80 14.50 -47.05
C LEU A 36 -26.72 14.25 -46.00
N ALA A 37 -25.93 13.20 -46.18
CA ALA A 37 -24.70 13.04 -45.43
C ALA A 37 -23.86 14.29 -45.70
N ASP A 38 -23.58 15.06 -44.65
CA ASP A 38 -22.50 16.03 -44.70
C ASP A 38 -21.27 15.31 -45.26
N ALA A 39 -20.60 15.96 -46.21
CA ALA A 39 -19.40 15.46 -46.86
C ALA A 39 -18.41 14.89 -45.83
N PRO A 40 -17.60 13.87 -46.17
CA PRO A 40 -16.66 13.28 -45.23
C PRO A 40 -15.73 14.37 -44.70
N ALA A 41 -15.97 14.81 -43.46
CA ALA A 41 -15.07 15.71 -42.78
C ALA A 41 -13.76 14.95 -42.55
N GLU A 42 -12.67 15.57 -42.98
CA GLU A 42 -11.28 15.11 -42.90
C GLU A 42 -10.99 14.22 -41.68
N GLU A 43 -10.23 13.15 -41.93
CA GLU A 43 -9.84 12.04 -41.03
C GLU A 43 -9.47 12.47 -39.59
N HIS A 44 -10.48 12.69 -38.75
CA HIS A 44 -10.32 12.67 -37.30
C HIS A 44 -10.75 11.31 -36.77
N PRO A 45 -9.96 10.68 -35.85
CA PRO A 45 -10.27 9.34 -35.35
C PRO A 45 -11.49 9.30 -34.43
N PHE A 46 -12.05 10.46 -34.05
CA PHE A 46 -13.24 10.60 -33.21
C PHE A 46 -14.35 11.34 -33.94
N LYS A 47 -15.59 10.96 -33.66
CA LYS A 47 -16.83 11.64 -34.08
C LYS A 47 -17.49 12.32 -32.89
N LEU A 48 -18.30 13.33 -33.19
CA LEU A 48 -19.12 13.99 -32.17
C LEU A 48 -20.06 12.95 -31.52
N ASN A 49 -20.19 13.01 -30.19
CA ASN A 49 -20.94 12.06 -29.36
C ASN A 49 -20.33 10.66 -29.22
N ASP A 50 -19.09 10.45 -29.66
CA ASP A 50 -18.40 9.20 -29.34
C ASP A 50 -18.24 9.04 -27.82
N ILE A 51 -18.60 7.86 -27.32
CA ILE A 51 -18.32 7.46 -25.94
C ILE A 51 -16.88 6.98 -25.89
N VAL A 52 -16.10 7.54 -24.98
CA VAL A 52 -14.68 7.24 -24.80
C VAL A 52 -14.41 6.77 -23.37
N LYS A 53 -13.33 6.02 -23.18
CA LYS A 53 -12.90 5.55 -21.87
C LYS A 53 -11.40 5.74 -21.65
N THR A 54 -11.02 5.99 -20.40
CA THR A 54 -9.64 5.87 -19.91
C THR A 54 -9.65 5.21 -18.53
N GLY A 55 -8.98 4.05 -18.39
CA GLY A 55 -9.08 3.24 -17.18
C GLY A 55 -10.54 2.89 -16.83
N ASN A 56 -11.02 3.36 -15.68
CA ASN A 56 -12.39 3.17 -15.18
C ASN A 56 -13.31 4.39 -15.40
N GLN A 57 -12.86 5.41 -16.12
CA GLN A 57 -13.63 6.62 -16.40
C GLN A 57 -14.20 6.59 -17.82
N TYR A 58 -15.44 7.04 -17.94
CA TYR A 58 -16.16 7.18 -19.20
C TYR A 58 -16.44 8.66 -19.48
N GLY A 59 -16.50 9.02 -20.75
CA GLY A 59 -16.84 10.37 -21.18
C GLY A 59 -17.40 10.39 -22.58
N ILE A 60 -17.88 11.56 -23.01
CA ILE A 60 -18.50 11.78 -24.30
C ILE A 60 -17.74 12.89 -25.03
N VAL A 61 -17.42 12.69 -26.30
CA VAL A 61 -16.84 13.73 -27.16
C VAL A 61 -17.91 14.79 -27.46
N THR A 62 -17.75 15.98 -26.89
CA THR A 62 -18.75 17.07 -26.97
C THR A 62 -18.38 18.16 -27.96
N SER A 63 -17.13 18.24 -28.41
CA SER A 63 -16.71 19.19 -29.44
C SER A 63 -15.47 18.69 -30.19
N LEU A 64 -15.47 18.91 -31.50
CA LEU A 64 -14.34 18.69 -32.40
C LEU A 64 -13.97 20.03 -33.06
N ASN A 65 -12.72 20.47 -32.89
CA ASN A 65 -12.22 21.75 -33.39
C ASN A 65 -10.97 21.55 -34.25
N LYS A 66 -10.72 22.44 -35.21
CA LYS A 66 -9.48 22.44 -36.03
C LYS A 66 -8.30 23.16 -35.35
N THR A 67 -8.12 22.95 -34.06
CA THR A 67 -7.08 23.61 -33.23
C THR A 67 -6.00 22.63 -32.77
N GLU A 68 -4.90 23.12 -32.16
CA GLU A 68 -3.83 22.26 -31.60
C GLU A 68 -4.35 21.24 -30.58
N LYS A 69 -5.47 21.55 -29.90
CA LYS A 69 -6.24 20.61 -29.08
C LYS A 69 -7.61 20.38 -29.75
N PRO A 70 -7.75 19.34 -30.60
CA PRO A 70 -8.92 19.22 -31.45
C PRO A 70 -10.11 18.52 -30.79
N VAL A 71 -9.94 17.82 -29.66
CA VAL A 71 -11.02 16.98 -29.09
C VAL A 71 -11.39 17.45 -27.69
N THR A 72 -12.66 17.80 -27.47
CA THR A 72 -13.20 18.05 -26.12
C THR A 72 -14.03 16.87 -25.66
N ILE A 73 -13.71 16.34 -24.48
CA ILE A 73 -14.41 15.22 -23.84
C ILE A 73 -15.00 15.71 -22.52
N THR A 74 -16.28 15.44 -22.32
CA THR A 74 -16.97 15.61 -21.03
C THR A 74 -16.97 14.28 -20.30
N TRP A 75 -16.30 14.21 -19.16
CA TRP A 75 -16.13 12.99 -18.36
C TRP A 75 -17.20 12.86 -17.30
N ASP A 76 -17.66 11.62 -17.12
CA ASP A 76 -18.55 11.24 -16.03
C ASP A 76 -17.80 11.30 -14.70
N ALA A 77 -18.48 11.82 -13.68
CA ALA A 77 -17.90 11.94 -12.36
C ALA A 77 -17.77 10.57 -11.69
N SER A 78 -16.54 10.11 -11.50
CA SER A 78 -16.27 9.02 -10.56
C SER A 78 -16.49 9.55 -9.14
N SER A 79 -17.62 9.20 -8.52
CA SER A 79 -17.98 9.44 -7.11
C SER A 79 -18.14 10.90 -6.66
N GLY A 80 -19.34 11.46 -6.88
CA GLY A 80 -19.88 12.58 -6.09
C GLY A 80 -19.45 14.00 -6.48
N THR A 81 -18.63 14.17 -7.52
CA THR A 81 -18.35 15.48 -8.14
C THR A 81 -19.25 15.73 -9.35
N ASP A 82 -19.31 16.97 -9.85
CA ASP A 82 -19.97 17.29 -11.11
C ASP A 82 -19.14 16.79 -12.31
N SER A 83 -19.80 16.49 -13.44
CA SER A 83 -19.12 16.16 -14.69
C SER A 83 -18.21 17.32 -15.13
N PHE A 84 -17.05 17.01 -15.71
CA PHE A 84 -16.09 18.03 -16.15
C PHE A 84 -15.74 17.84 -17.62
N SER A 85 -15.53 18.95 -18.33
CA SER A 85 -15.14 18.95 -19.74
C SER A 85 -13.70 19.37 -19.91
N TRP A 86 -12.95 18.64 -20.73
CA TRP A 86 -11.54 18.93 -20.99
C TRP A 86 -11.18 18.77 -22.46
N THR A 87 -10.29 19.63 -22.96
CA THR A 87 -9.83 19.61 -24.37
C THR A 87 -8.42 19.01 -24.46
N TYR A 88 -8.27 18.05 -25.37
CA TYR A 88 -7.08 17.23 -25.55
C TYR A 88 -6.45 17.43 -26.94
N ASN A 89 -5.12 17.31 -27.01
CA ASN A 89 -4.41 17.04 -28.25
C ASN A 89 -4.30 15.53 -28.54
N LEU A 90 -3.92 15.15 -29.77
CA LEU A 90 -3.85 13.74 -30.18
C LEU A 90 -2.72 12.95 -29.49
N ASP A 91 -1.69 13.63 -28.99
CA ASP A 91 -0.60 12.98 -28.25
C ASP A 91 -1.01 12.70 -26.79
N GLU A 92 -1.75 13.61 -26.15
CA GLU A 92 -2.37 13.47 -24.84
C GLU A 92 -3.36 12.30 -24.84
N ILE A 93 -4.19 12.18 -25.90
CA ILE A 93 -5.12 11.05 -26.08
C ILE A 93 -4.37 9.72 -26.11
N ARG A 94 -3.27 9.64 -26.87
CA ARG A 94 -2.43 8.44 -26.96
C ARG A 94 -1.74 8.13 -25.63
N ALA A 95 -1.18 9.13 -24.96
CA ALA A 95 -0.51 8.97 -23.68
C ALA A 95 -1.46 8.51 -22.57
N LEU A 96 -2.69 9.04 -22.55
CA LEU A 96 -3.74 8.70 -21.59
C LEU A 96 -4.55 7.45 -21.97
N LYS A 97 -4.19 6.79 -23.08
CA LYS A 97 -4.88 5.59 -23.59
C LYS A 97 -6.40 5.77 -23.69
N ILE A 98 -6.82 6.97 -24.09
CA ILE A 98 -8.24 7.27 -24.32
C ILE A 98 -8.66 6.51 -25.58
N SER A 99 -9.67 5.65 -25.46
CA SER A 99 -10.15 4.80 -26.54
C SER A 99 -11.66 4.91 -26.69
N ILE A 100 -12.17 4.80 -27.92
CA ILE A 100 -13.61 4.77 -28.22
C ILE A 100 -14.18 3.46 -27.67
N VAL A 101 -15.31 3.55 -26.98
CA VAL A 101 -16.08 2.40 -26.54
C VAL A 101 -16.79 1.81 -27.76
N PRO A 102 -16.56 0.54 -28.12
CA PRO A 102 -17.23 -0.09 -29.25
C PRO A 102 -18.76 -0.07 -29.06
N GLN A 103 -19.48 0.55 -29.99
CA GLN A 103 -20.95 0.66 -29.93
C GLN A 103 -21.65 -0.63 -30.40
N PHE A 104 -21.02 -1.37 -31.31
CA PHE A 104 -21.51 -2.64 -31.84
C PHE A 104 -20.61 -3.78 -31.37
N ILE A 105 -21.17 -4.68 -30.55
CA ILE A 105 -20.50 -5.88 -30.06
C ILE A 105 -21.17 -7.08 -30.72
N PRO A 106 -20.42 -7.92 -31.46
CA PRO A 106 -20.96 -9.12 -32.11
C PRO A 106 -21.75 -9.99 -31.12
N GLN A 107 -22.91 -10.46 -31.58
CA GLN A 107 -23.85 -11.32 -30.86
C GLN A 107 -24.51 -10.72 -29.61
N LYS A 108 -24.05 -9.55 -29.16
CA LYS A 108 -24.53 -8.87 -27.94
C LYS A 108 -25.32 -7.61 -28.23
N THR A 109 -25.05 -6.92 -29.33
CA THR A 109 -25.76 -5.69 -29.69
C THR A 109 -26.92 -5.99 -30.63
N ALA A 110 -28.07 -5.40 -30.32
CA ALA A 110 -29.19 -5.25 -31.25
C ALA A 110 -29.46 -3.75 -31.48
N GLY A 111 -29.95 -3.43 -32.66
CA GLY A 111 -30.16 -2.06 -33.10
C GLY A 111 -31.34 -1.94 -34.05
N GLU A 112 -31.52 -0.75 -34.59
CA GLU A 112 -32.55 -0.47 -35.59
C GLU A 112 -31.97 0.21 -36.82
N LEU A 113 -32.37 -0.26 -38.00
CA LEU A 113 -32.19 0.48 -39.23
C LEU A 113 -33.25 1.60 -39.27
N PRO A 114 -32.86 2.85 -39.53
CA PRO A 114 -33.80 3.96 -39.65
C PRO A 114 -34.88 3.72 -40.71
N THR A 115 -36.05 4.34 -40.50
CA THR A 115 -37.15 4.35 -41.48
C THR A 115 -36.71 4.99 -42.80
N CYS A 116 -37.29 4.53 -43.91
CA CYS A 116 -37.01 5.02 -45.26
C CYS A 116 -35.55 4.82 -45.72
N THR A 117 -34.81 3.92 -45.09
CA THR A 117 -33.48 3.52 -45.58
C THR A 117 -33.65 2.66 -46.83
N THR A 118 -33.03 3.04 -47.94
CA THR A 118 -32.97 2.21 -49.14
C THR A 118 -31.55 1.68 -49.30
N VAL A 119 -31.39 0.36 -49.44
CA VAL A 119 -30.10 -0.28 -49.65
C VAL A 119 -30.02 -0.85 -51.06
N VAL A 120 -28.86 -0.72 -51.70
CA VAL A 120 -28.55 -1.32 -53.00
C VAL A 120 -27.64 -2.51 -52.76
N LEU A 121 -28.09 -3.68 -53.21
CA LEU A 121 -27.35 -4.93 -53.07
C LEU A 121 -26.36 -5.12 -54.24
N ALA A 122 -25.36 -5.99 -54.05
CA ALA A 122 -24.39 -6.34 -55.09
C ALA A 122 -25.04 -6.94 -56.36
N ASN A 123 -26.21 -7.57 -56.23
CA ASN A 123 -27.02 -8.07 -57.35
C ASN A 123 -27.84 -6.96 -58.05
N SER A 124 -27.62 -5.69 -57.70
CA SER A 124 -28.37 -4.50 -58.19
C SER A 124 -29.85 -4.42 -57.76
N GLU A 125 -30.29 -5.28 -56.84
CA GLU A 125 -31.62 -5.18 -56.22
C GLU A 125 -31.65 -4.02 -55.22
N GLN A 126 -32.77 -3.31 -55.15
CA GLN A 126 -32.99 -2.24 -54.19
C GLN A 126 -34.04 -2.68 -53.17
N ILE A 127 -33.70 -2.57 -51.90
CA ILE A 127 -34.60 -2.91 -50.79
C ILE A 127 -34.85 -1.64 -49.97
N GLN A 128 -36.11 -1.28 -49.79
CA GLN A 128 -36.50 -0.14 -48.98
C GLN A 128 -37.11 -0.60 -47.65
N PHE A 129 -36.49 -0.20 -46.56
CA PHE A 129 -36.99 -0.39 -45.21
C PHE A 129 -38.00 0.70 -44.89
N SER A 130 -39.29 0.41 -45.06
CA SER A 130 -40.36 1.39 -44.84
C SER A 130 -40.53 1.76 -43.36
N ASN A 131 -40.24 0.81 -42.46
CA ASN A 131 -40.32 0.98 -41.01
C ASN A 131 -38.93 0.88 -40.36
N ALA A 132 -38.80 1.34 -39.12
CA ALA A 132 -37.62 1.07 -38.31
C ALA A 132 -37.46 -0.46 -38.18
N THR A 133 -36.39 -0.99 -38.74
CA THR A 133 -36.21 -2.44 -38.87
C THR A 133 -35.22 -2.93 -37.82
N PRO A 134 -35.63 -3.74 -36.83
CA PRO A 134 -34.72 -4.23 -35.82
C PRO A 134 -33.72 -5.22 -36.43
N PHE A 135 -32.49 -5.15 -35.94
CA PHE A 135 -31.43 -6.06 -36.34
C PHE A 135 -30.60 -6.51 -35.14
N LYS A 136 -29.91 -7.64 -35.29
CA LYS A 136 -28.88 -8.12 -34.38
C LYS A 136 -27.53 -8.09 -35.09
N VAL A 137 -26.49 -7.66 -34.39
CA VAL A 137 -25.11 -7.71 -34.92
C VAL A 137 -24.61 -9.14 -34.80
N GLU A 138 -24.28 -9.77 -35.93
CA GLU A 138 -23.74 -11.15 -35.94
C GLU A 138 -22.22 -11.15 -35.92
N SER A 139 -21.59 -10.30 -36.72
CA SER A 139 -20.13 -10.12 -36.75
C SER A 139 -19.73 -8.70 -37.12
N LEU A 140 -18.53 -8.30 -36.71
CA LEU A 140 -17.95 -6.99 -36.96
C LEU A 140 -16.47 -7.17 -37.30
N THR A 141 -16.04 -6.61 -38.43
CA THR A 141 -14.63 -6.51 -38.84
C THR A 141 -14.26 -5.04 -39.00
N GLU A 142 -13.01 -4.74 -39.33
CA GLU A 142 -12.54 -3.35 -39.53
C GLU A 142 -13.29 -2.65 -40.67
N GLU A 143 -13.72 -3.39 -41.69
CA GLU A 143 -14.33 -2.81 -42.90
C GLU A 143 -15.82 -3.09 -43.02
N HIS A 144 -16.34 -4.12 -42.35
CA HIS A 144 -17.71 -4.59 -42.56
C HIS A 144 -18.44 -4.92 -41.25
N ILE A 145 -19.76 -4.74 -41.27
CA ILE A 145 -20.68 -5.18 -40.23
C ILE A 145 -21.71 -6.12 -40.83
N LEU A 146 -21.83 -7.32 -40.25
CA LEU A 146 -22.87 -8.28 -40.61
C LEU A 146 -24.01 -8.17 -39.60
N ILE A 147 -25.19 -7.86 -40.09
CA ILE A 147 -26.40 -7.83 -39.29
C ILE A 147 -27.40 -8.88 -39.76
N SER A 148 -28.19 -9.41 -38.82
CA SER A 148 -29.35 -10.25 -39.09
C SER A 148 -30.62 -9.47 -38.76
N THR A 149 -31.55 -9.47 -39.71
CA THR A 149 -32.94 -9.07 -39.51
C THR A 149 -33.80 -10.34 -39.37
N LEU A 150 -35.11 -10.20 -39.15
CA LEU A 150 -36.01 -11.36 -38.98
C LEU A 150 -35.93 -12.37 -40.14
N ASP A 151 -35.77 -11.88 -41.38
CA ASP A 151 -35.88 -12.73 -42.58
C ASP A 151 -34.56 -12.88 -43.35
N ARG A 152 -33.61 -11.96 -43.17
CA ARG A 152 -32.41 -11.84 -44.01
C ARG A 152 -31.20 -11.34 -43.24
N SER A 153 -30.02 -11.71 -43.70
CA SER A 153 -28.74 -11.16 -43.22
C SER A 153 -28.13 -10.23 -44.25
N TYR A 154 -27.60 -9.10 -43.78
CA TYR A 154 -27.04 -8.05 -44.61
C TYR A 154 -25.61 -7.75 -44.18
N LEU A 155 -24.70 -7.73 -45.15
CA LEU A 155 -23.31 -7.34 -44.94
C LEU A 155 -23.12 -5.91 -45.45
N PHE A 156 -22.84 -4.98 -44.55
CA PHE A 156 -22.62 -3.57 -44.88
C PHE A 156 -21.14 -3.21 -44.76
N PRO A 157 -20.61 -2.39 -45.68
CA PRO A 157 -19.41 -1.60 -45.41
C PRO A 157 -19.67 -0.70 -44.21
N ILE A 158 -18.77 -0.69 -43.24
CA ILE A 158 -18.96 0.00 -41.95
C ILE A 158 -19.19 1.51 -42.12
N ASN A 159 -18.59 2.09 -43.15
CA ASN A 159 -18.70 3.52 -43.50
C ASN A 159 -20.07 3.90 -44.06
N LEU A 160 -20.86 2.93 -44.51
CA LEU A 160 -22.18 3.14 -45.10
C LEU A 160 -23.30 2.63 -44.18
N PHE A 161 -22.96 2.08 -43.01
CA PHE A 161 -23.94 1.46 -42.12
C PHE A 161 -24.84 2.53 -41.48
N PRO A 162 -26.17 2.51 -41.74
CA PRO A 162 -27.08 3.55 -41.23
C PRO A 162 -27.69 3.20 -39.86
N GLY A 163 -27.44 1.98 -39.36
CA GLY A 163 -28.07 1.48 -38.13
C GLY A 163 -27.49 2.11 -36.87
N TYR A 164 -28.32 2.19 -35.83
CA TYR A 164 -27.91 2.64 -34.50
C TYR A 164 -28.22 1.56 -33.45
N PRO A 165 -27.39 1.41 -32.41
CA PRO A 165 -27.63 0.41 -31.36
C PRO A 165 -28.80 0.85 -30.47
N THR A 166 -29.69 -0.08 -30.14
CA THR A 166 -30.85 0.17 -29.26
C THR A 166 -30.78 -0.65 -27.97
N SER A 167 -30.11 -1.80 -27.99
CA SER A 167 -29.91 -2.63 -26.80
C SER A 167 -28.60 -3.39 -26.87
N CYS A 168 -28.03 -3.68 -25.70
CA CYS A 168 -26.86 -4.54 -25.56
C CYS A 168 -27.13 -5.57 -24.47
N THR A 169 -26.94 -6.85 -24.79
CA THR A 169 -26.95 -7.93 -23.80
C THR A 169 -25.68 -7.84 -22.97
N ILE A 170 -25.85 -7.58 -21.68
CA ILE A 170 -24.79 -7.70 -20.70
C ILE A 170 -24.89 -9.10 -20.11
N ASP A 171 -23.90 -9.94 -20.40
CA ASP A 171 -23.77 -11.23 -19.73
C ASP A 171 -23.44 -10.94 -18.27
N ILE A 172 -24.44 -11.09 -17.39
CA ILE A 172 -24.19 -11.04 -15.95
C ILE A 172 -23.36 -12.29 -15.65
N PRO A 173 -22.15 -12.15 -15.09
CA PRO A 173 -21.32 -13.30 -14.76
C PRO A 173 -22.10 -14.26 -13.86
N ALA A 174 -22.02 -15.56 -14.14
CA ALA A 174 -22.80 -16.59 -13.48
C ALA A 174 -22.75 -16.43 -11.94
N PRO A 175 -23.80 -16.79 -11.19
CA PRO A 175 -23.87 -16.59 -9.73
C PRO A 175 -22.65 -17.09 -8.94
N GLN A 176 -21.92 -18.06 -9.47
CA GLN A 176 -20.66 -18.56 -8.89
C GLN A 176 -19.52 -17.52 -8.90
N GLN A 177 -19.45 -16.64 -9.91
CA GLN A 177 -18.49 -15.53 -9.95
C GLN A 177 -18.90 -14.36 -9.03
N LEU A 178 -20.20 -14.18 -8.78
CA LEU A 178 -20.70 -13.22 -7.77
C LEU A 178 -20.48 -13.70 -6.33
N LYS A 179 -20.49 -15.01 -6.06
CA LYS A 179 -20.16 -15.56 -4.73
C LYS A 179 -18.69 -15.32 -4.32
N ALA A 180 -17.79 -15.20 -5.29
CA ALA A 180 -16.41 -14.76 -5.02
C ALA A 180 -16.31 -13.28 -4.60
N ALA A 181 -17.34 -12.46 -4.87
CA ALA A 181 -17.44 -11.08 -4.42
C ALA A 181 -18.14 -10.91 -3.05
N SER A 182 -18.77 -11.96 -2.50
CA SER A 182 -19.40 -11.97 -1.17
C SER A 182 -18.55 -12.61 -0.07
N TYR A 183 -17.38 -13.15 -0.44
CA TYR A 183 -16.38 -13.62 0.50
C TYR A 183 -15.44 -12.48 0.86
N LEU A 184 -15.25 -12.22 2.15
CA LEU A 184 -14.19 -11.29 2.56
C LEU A 184 -12.86 -11.85 2.10
N SER A 185 -12.11 -11.07 1.35
CA SER A 185 -10.75 -11.46 1.00
C SER A 185 -9.86 -11.47 2.24
N VAL A 186 -8.75 -12.22 2.19
CA VAL A 186 -7.69 -12.16 3.21
C VAL A 186 -7.28 -10.70 3.49
N THR A 187 -7.25 -9.86 2.45
CA THR A 187 -6.92 -8.43 2.59
C THR A 187 -7.96 -7.67 3.40
N ASP A 188 -9.26 -7.90 3.16
CA ASP A 188 -10.34 -7.27 3.90
C ASP A 188 -10.35 -7.72 5.36
N LEU A 189 -10.18 -9.03 5.59
CA LEU A 189 -10.03 -9.60 6.93
C LEU A 189 -8.84 -9.00 7.67
N ARG A 190 -7.71 -8.81 6.98
CA ARG A 190 -6.50 -8.20 7.55
C ARG A 190 -6.73 -6.73 7.92
N ILE A 191 -7.43 -5.97 7.09
CA ILE A 191 -7.78 -4.57 7.38
C ILE A 191 -8.67 -4.51 8.62
N ARG A 192 -9.72 -5.34 8.67
CA ARG A 192 -10.63 -5.40 9.82
C ARG A 192 -9.94 -5.83 11.11
N ALA A 193 -9.05 -6.83 11.03
CA ALA A 193 -8.25 -7.26 12.17
C ALA A 193 -7.34 -6.13 12.68
N LYS A 194 -6.65 -5.41 11.78
CA LYS A 194 -5.82 -4.25 12.14
C LYS A 194 -6.64 -3.15 12.80
N THR A 195 -7.80 -2.80 12.22
CA THR A 195 -8.67 -1.76 12.78
C THR A 195 -9.20 -2.16 14.15
N HIS A 196 -9.63 -3.42 14.32
CA HIS A 196 -10.09 -3.95 15.60
C HIS A 196 -8.98 -3.87 16.66
N LEU A 197 -7.77 -4.33 16.34
CA LEU A 197 -6.63 -4.27 17.24
C LEU A 197 -6.27 -2.83 17.60
N ALA A 198 -6.30 -1.89 16.65
CA ALA A 198 -6.00 -0.49 16.91
C ALA A 198 -7.02 0.21 17.83
N LEU A 199 -8.28 -0.23 17.83
CA LEU A 199 -9.35 0.33 18.67
C LEU A 199 -9.35 -0.26 20.08
N GLU A 200 -9.07 -1.55 20.20
CA GLU A 200 -9.24 -2.29 21.46
C GLU A 200 -7.95 -2.37 22.28
N ILE A 201 -6.78 -2.23 21.65
CA ILE A 201 -5.49 -2.33 22.34
C ILE A 201 -5.05 -0.95 22.87
N PRO A 202 -4.93 -0.77 24.21
CA PRO A 202 -4.38 0.45 24.77
C PRO A 202 -2.88 0.55 24.46
N ASP A 203 -2.32 1.76 24.54
CA ASP A 203 -0.90 1.98 24.27
C ASP A 203 -0.02 1.01 25.10
N ASN A 204 -0.20 0.89 26.43
CA ASN A 204 0.69 0.09 27.30
C ASN A 204 0.48 -1.46 27.23
N PHE A 205 -0.12 -1.98 26.17
CA PHE A 205 -0.56 -3.37 26.11
C PHE A 205 0.55 -4.42 26.16
N LEU A 206 1.75 -4.10 25.69
CA LEU A 206 2.84 -5.10 25.61
C LEU A 206 3.20 -5.69 26.96
N GLU A 207 3.14 -4.91 28.04
CA GLU A 207 3.45 -5.40 29.40
C GLU A 207 2.37 -6.34 29.96
N LEU A 208 1.19 -6.36 29.33
CA LEU A 208 0.00 -7.12 29.74
C LEU A 208 -0.37 -8.23 28.76
N ALA A 209 0.29 -8.31 27.61
CA ALA A 209 -0.06 -9.19 26.50
C ALA A 209 0.08 -10.66 26.91
N MET A 210 -1.05 -11.26 27.30
CA MET A 210 -1.14 -12.67 27.64
C MET A 210 -1.72 -13.45 26.44
N PRO A 211 -1.32 -14.72 26.20
CA PRO A 211 -1.90 -15.56 25.14
C PRO A 211 -3.44 -15.64 25.19
N ILE A 212 -4.00 -15.54 26.41
CA ILE A 212 -5.45 -15.51 26.66
C ILE A 212 -6.11 -14.28 26.03
N GLN A 213 -5.46 -13.11 26.06
CA GLN A 213 -6.00 -11.88 25.49
C GLN A 213 -5.99 -11.91 23.95
N LYS A 214 -4.96 -12.48 23.33
CA LYS A 214 -4.91 -12.73 21.88
C LYS A 214 -6.15 -13.50 21.43
N GLN A 215 -6.46 -14.59 22.13
CA GLN A 215 -7.61 -15.42 21.82
C GLN A 215 -8.95 -14.70 22.06
N GLN A 216 -9.09 -13.97 23.18
CA GLN A 216 -10.31 -13.21 23.48
C GLN A 216 -10.62 -12.12 22.45
N LEU A 217 -9.59 -11.39 21.99
CA LEU A 217 -9.76 -10.37 20.95
C LEU A 217 -10.11 -11.01 19.61
N LYS A 218 -9.49 -12.14 19.27
CA LYS A 218 -9.82 -12.91 18.06
C LYS A 218 -11.28 -13.34 18.06
N GLU A 219 -11.75 -13.89 19.18
CA GLU A 219 -13.15 -14.31 19.33
C GLU A 219 -14.13 -13.13 19.27
N LYS A 220 -13.75 -11.97 19.82
CA LYS A 220 -14.57 -10.75 19.75
C LYS A 220 -14.71 -10.27 18.31
N LEU A 221 -13.62 -10.27 17.53
CA LEU A 221 -13.67 -9.96 16.11
C LEU A 221 -14.49 -10.99 15.33
N ALA A 222 -14.32 -12.29 15.59
CA ALA A 222 -15.12 -13.33 14.95
C ALA A 222 -16.63 -13.11 15.18
N ARG A 223 -17.03 -12.72 16.40
CA ARG A 223 -18.44 -12.37 16.70
C ARG A 223 -18.93 -11.16 15.90
N GLN A 224 -18.07 -10.17 15.64
CA GLN A 224 -18.42 -9.01 14.81
C GLN A 224 -18.59 -9.38 13.33
N LEU A 225 -17.96 -10.47 12.89
CA LEU A 225 -18.03 -10.99 11.52
C LEU A 225 -19.07 -12.10 11.32
N ASN A 226 -19.88 -12.41 12.34
CA ASN A 226 -20.83 -13.54 12.32
C ASN A 226 -21.83 -13.54 11.15
N GLU A 227 -22.14 -12.38 10.58
CA GLU A 227 -23.07 -12.22 9.45
C GLU A 227 -22.37 -12.22 8.09
N GLU A 228 -21.04 -12.35 8.07
CA GLU A 228 -20.23 -12.26 6.87
C GLU A 228 -19.64 -13.61 6.47
N THR A 229 -19.46 -13.82 5.16
CA THR A 229 -18.89 -15.05 4.62
C THR A 229 -17.38 -14.91 4.47
N TYR A 230 -16.61 -15.80 5.10
CA TYR A 230 -15.15 -15.85 4.99
C TYR A 230 -14.62 -17.26 5.25
N GLU A 231 -13.40 -17.56 4.81
CA GLU A 231 -12.75 -18.84 5.10
C GLU A 231 -12.07 -18.75 6.45
N LEU A 232 -12.23 -19.78 7.30
CA LEU A 232 -11.59 -19.81 8.62
C LEU A 232 -10.06 -19.74 8.50
N LEU A 233 -9.49 -20.40 7.49
CA LEU A 233 -8.06 -20.35 7.23
C LEU A 233 -7.57 -18.94 6.88
N ASP A 234 -8.31 -18.24 6.02
CA ASP A 234 -8.00 -16.87 5.62
C ASP A 234 -8.12 -15.90 6.81
N PHE A 235 -9.12 -16.10 7.66
CA PHE A 235 -9.27 -15.35 8.90
C PHE A 235 -8.10 -15.59 9.86
N ASP A 236 -7.68 -16.84 10.03
CA ASP A 236 -6.55 -17.20 10.89
C ASP A 236 -5.26 -16.57 10.38
N ILE A 237 -4.98 -16.64 9.08
CA ILE A 237 -3.81 -16.01 8.45
C ILE A 237 -3.85 -14.49 8.66
N ALA A 238 -4.97 -13.85 8.31
CA ALA A 238 -5.14 -12.41 8.43
C ALA A 238 -4.99 -11.93 9.89
N TRP A 239 -5.52 -12.70 10.84
CA TRP A 239 -5.43 -12.42 12.27
C TRP A 239 -3.99 -12.50 12.77
N GLU A 240 -3.27 -13.58 12.48
CA GLU A 240 -1.89 -13.77 12.93
C GLU A 240 -0.96 -12.69 12.38
N GLU A 241 -1.12 -12.33 11.10
CA GLU A 241 -0.34 -11.25 10.49
C GLU A 241 -0.66 -9.88 11.12
N ALA A 242 -1.94 -9.56 11.31
CA ALA A 242 -2.36 -8.31 11.92
C ALA A 242 -1.88 -8.20 13.37
N TRP A 243 -1.98 -9.31 14.12
CA TRP A 243 -1.51 -9.41 15.50
C TRP A 243 -0.01 -9.18 15.61
N LYS A 244 0.79 -9.90 14.82
CA LYS A 244 2.25 -9.76 14.81
C LYS A 244 2.67 -8.33 14.47
N GLN A 245 2.09 -7.74 13.43
CA GLN A 245 2.38 -6.35 13.05
C GLN A 245 2.01 -5.35 14.14
N GLN A 246 0.90 -5.57 14.85
CA GLN A 246 0.51 -4.70 15.95
C GLN A 246 1.52 -4.76 17.10
N LEU A 247 1.98 -5.96 17.48
CA LEU A 247 3.01 -6.11 18.51
C LEU A 247 4.34 -5.46 18.10
N GLU A 248 4.78 -5.67 16.86
CA GLU A 248 5.99 -5.02 16.33
C GLU A 248 5.89 -3.50 16.35
N ASN A 249 4.73 -2.94 15.96
CA ASN A 249 4.49 -1.50 15.97
C ASN A 249 4.53 -0.92 17.39
N LEU A 250 3.88 -1.59 18.35
CA LEU A 250 3.92 -1.19 19.75
C LEU A 250 5.34 -1.28 20.31
N ALA A 251 6.09 -2.34 19.96
CA ALA A 251 7.45 -2.55 20.47
C ALA A 251 8.39 -1.46 19.95
N LYS A 252 8.22 -1.04 18.70
CA LYS A 252 8.96 0.11 18.13
C LYS A 252 8.57 1.43 18.77
N LYS A 253 7.29 1.66 19.03
CA LYS A 253 6.79 2.94 19.58
C LYS A 253 7.18 3.14 21.04
N GLN A 254 7.05 2.09 21.85
CA GLN A 254 7.13 2.20 23.31
C GLN A 254 8.37 1.50 23.89
N GLY A 255 8.83 0.45 23.22
CA GLY A 255 9.76 -0.52 23.79
C GLY A 255 9.03 -1.64 24.52
N PHE A 256 9.81 -2.58 25.07
CA PHE A 256 9.32 -3.70 25.84
C PHE A 256 10.16 -3.87 27.12
N TYR A 257 9.50 -3.79 28.28
CA TYR A 257 10.17 -3.76 29.59
C TYR A 257 11.30 -2.72 29.70
N GLY A 258 11.11 -1.55 29.07
CA GLY A 258 12.11 -0.47 29.03
C GLY A 258 13.19 -0.61 27.97
N PHE A 259 13.25 -1.72 27.20
CA PHE A 259 14.22 -1.88 26.11
C PHE A 259 13.61 -1.52 24.75
N ARG A 260 14.40 -0.95 23.86
CA ARG A 260 14.05 -0.63 22.48
C ARG A 260 15.09 -1.18 21.52
N GLU A 261 14.67 -1.43 20.28
CA GLU A 261 15.61 -1.74 19.20
C GLU A 261 16.60 -0.58 19.04
N GLY A 262 17.89 -0.91 18.94
CA GLY A 262 18.99 0.04 18.91
C GLY A 262 19.54 0.47 20.27
N ASP A 263 18.90 0.08 21.39
CA ASP A 263 19.43 0.42 22.71
C ASP A 263 20.80 -0.23 22.93
N CYS A 264 21.75 0.59 23.41
CA CYS A 264 23.04 0.11 23.89
C CYS A 264 22.88 -0.59 25.23
N ILE A 265 23.50 -1.75 25.40
CA ILE A 265 23.42 -2.53 26.62
C ILE A 265 24.81 -2.94 27.10
N LEU A 266 24.89 -3.21 28.40
CA LEU A 266 26.09 -3.69 29.07
C LEU A 266 25.75 -4.93 29.91
N GLN A 267 26.48 -6.01 29.69
CA GLN A 267 26.59 -7.09 30.66
C GLN A 267 27.69 -6.74 31.67
N HIS A 268 27.32 -6.58 32.93
CA HIS A 268 28.28 -6.29 34.00
C HIS A 268 28.05 -7.19 35.21
N ARG A 269 28.50 -8.46 35.12
CA ARG A 269 28.43 -9.41 36.24
C ARG A 269 29.49 -10.50 36.12
N LYS A 270 29.99 -10.98 37.27
CA LYS A 270 30.96 -12.09 37.39
C LYS A 270 32.28 -11.88 36.61
N GLY A 271 32.77 -10.64 36.55
CA GLY A 271 34.04 -10.31 35.87
C GLY A 271 33.97 -10.30 34.34
N VAL A 272 32.77 -10.53 33.77
CA VAL A 272 32.53 -10.40 32.33
C VAL A 272 31.94 -9.01 32.08
N GLN A 273 32.62 -8.23 31.24
CA GLN A 273 32.13 -6.95 30.73
C GLN A 273 31.98 -7.07 29.22
N ARG A 274 30.74 -7.02 28.72
CA ARG A 274 30.43 -7.06 27.29
C ARG A 274 29.44 -5.98 26.94
N MET A 275 29.68 -5.30 25.83
CA MET A 275 28.78 -4.31 25.26
C MET A 275 28.11 -4.91 24.03
N GLY A 276 26.86 -4.53 23.81
CA GLY A 276 26.09 -4.92 22.65
C GLY A 276 24.94 -3.95 22.39
N THR A 277 24.12 -4.28 21.41
CA THR A 277 22.93 -3.54 21.04
C THR A 277 21.74 -4.48 20.96
N VAL A 278 20.57 -3.98 21.35
CA VAL A 278 19.31 -4.69 21.12
C VAL A 278 19.03 -4.64 19.63
N GLN A 279 19.12 -5.78 18.96
CA GLN A 279 18.94 -5.89 17.51
C GLN A 279 17.45 -5.97 17.15
N HIS A 280 16.69 -6.80 17.88
CA HIS A 280 15.29 -7.06 17.59
C HIS A 280 14.53 -7.45 18.86
N LEU A 281 13.24 -7.10 18.90
CA LEU A 281 12.33 -7.44 19.99
C LEU A 281 11.16 -8.28 19.47
N ASN A 282 11.14 -9.58 19.80
CA ASN A 282 10.04 -10.49 19.46
C ASN A 282 9.23 -10.89 20.69
N VAL A 283 8.18 -10.14 21.00
CA VAL A 283 7.37 -10.28 22.23
C VAL A 283 6.65 -11.63 22.34
N GLU A 284 6.42 -12.34 21.23
CA GLU A 284 5.75 -13.65 21.25
C GLU A 284 6.69 -14.80 21.62
N GLU A 285 8.01 -14.59 21.53
CA GLU A 285 8.98 -15.62 21.86
C GLU A 285 9.30 -15.67 23.37
N PRO A 286 9.62 -16.86 23.91
CA PRO A 286 10.04 -16.98 25.31
C PRO A 286 11.34 -16.21 25.63
N ARG A 287 12.12 -15.90 24.60
CA ARG A 287 13.36 -15.11 24.67
C ARG A 287 13.25 -13.89 23.75
N PRO A 288 12.47 -12.87 24.15
CA PRO A 288 12.06 -11.80 23.26
C PRO A 288 13.18 -10.81 22.91
N PHE A 289 14.29 -10.80 23.67
CA PHE A 289 15.35 -9.81 23.49
C PHE A 289 16.49 -10.41 22.66
N GLN A 290 16.55 -10.10 21.37
CA GLN A 290 17.69 -10.46 20.54
C GLN A 290 18.76 -9.37 20.62
N ILE A 291 19.95 -9.76 21.07
CA ILE A 291 21.07 -8.86 21.31
C ILE A 291 22.22 -9.24 20.39
N GLN A 292 22.78 -8.24 19.72
CA GLN A 292 24.04 -8.36 19.01
C GLN A 292 25.17 -7.80 19.88
N TRP A 293 26.09 -8.66 20.28
CA TRP A 293 27.28 -8.26 21.03
C TRP A 293 28.34 -7.68 20.10
N ASN A 294 29.20 -6.80 20.62
CA ASN A 294 30.30 -6.22 19.85
C ASN A 294 31.33 -7.26 19.37
N SER A 295 31.31 -8.48 19.92
CA SER A 295 32.07 -9.62 19.41
C SER A 295 31.53 -10.19 18.09
N GLY A 296 30.35 -9.75 17.65
CA GLY A 296 29.60 -10.30 16.51
C GLY A 296 28.63 -11.43 16.88
N GLU A 297 28.62 -11.88 18.14
CA GLU A 297 27.70 -12.92 18.63
C GLU A 297 26.27 -12.37 18.73
N ILE A 298 25.29 -13.10 18.21
CA ILE A 298 23.86 -12.77 18.34
C ILE A 298 23.23 -13.80 19.27
N GLN A 299 22.57 -13.34 20.34
CA GLN A 299 21.91 -14.22 21.30
C GLN A 299 20.58 -13.64 21.76
N SER A 300 19.58 -14.52 21.91
CA SER A 300 18.27 -14.16 22.45
C SER A 300 18.17 -14.47 23.93
N TYR A 301 17.55 -13.57 24.68
CA TYR A 301 17.42 -13.64 26.13
C TYR A 301 15.96 -13.46 26.58
N SER A 302 15.61 -14.07 27.70
CA SER A 302 14.41 -13.72 28.46
C SER A 302 14.67 -12.57 29.43
N LEU A 303 13.61 -11.94 29.94
CA LEU A 303 13.72 -10.88 30.95
C LEU A 303 14.44 -11.38 32.22
N THR A 304 14.19 -12.63 32.62
CA THR A 304 14.84 -13.24 33.79
C THR A 304 16.31 -13.49 33.56
N GLU A 305 16.70 -13.88 32.34
CA GLU A 305 18.10 -14.03 31.93
C GLU A 305 18.83 -12.69 31.92
N LEU A 306 18.22 -11.63 31.37
CA LEU A 306 18.81 -10.27 31.38
C LEU A 306 19.13 -9.83 32.82
N LYS A 307 18.13 -9.91 33.73
CA LYS A 307 18.31 -9.58 35.15
C LYS A 307 19.32 -10.50 35.84
N GLY A 308 19.29 -11.79 35.54
CA GLY A 308 20.20 -12.79 36.11
C GLY A 308 21.66 -12.58 35.67
N LEU A 309 21.89 -12.15 34.43
CA LEU A 309 23.21 -11.90 33.87
C LEU A 309 23.73 -10.49 34.16
N GLY A 310 22.92 -9.61 34.77
CA GLY A 310 23.28 -8.22 34.99
C GLY A 310 23.44 -7.46 33.68
N ILE A 311 22.57 -7.73 32.72
CA ILE A 311 22.49 -7.00 31.46
C ILE A 311 21.59 -5.80 31.71
N ALA A 312 22.17 -4.60 31.64
CA ALA A 312 21.49 -3.34 31.88
C ALA A 312 21.58 -2.44 30.64
N ARG A 313 20.56 -1.61 30.43
CA ARG A 313 20.58 -0.57 29.40
C ARG A 313 21.58 0.51 29.77
N ILE A 314 22.32 0.97 28.78
CA ILE A 314 23.18 2.15 28.87
C ILE A 314 22.34 3.36 28.46
N GLU A 315 22.21 4.33 29.35
CA GLU A 315 21.49 5.58 29.07
C GLU A 315 22.23 6.40 27.99
N PRO A 316 21.51 7.28 27.27
CA PRO A 316 22.13 8.18 26.31
C PRO A 316 23.25 9.02 26.94
N LEU A 317 24.24 9.39 26.13
CA LEU A 317 25.35 10.23 26.55
C LEU A 317 24.86 11.60 27.04
N VAL A 318 25.17 11.95 28.28
CA VAL A 318 24.80 13.24 28.88
C VAL A 318 25.97 14.21 28.76
N LYS A 319 25.79 15.29 28.01
CA LYS A 319 26.76 16.39 27.92
C LYS A 319 26.48 17.40 29.03
N LEU A 320 27.41 17.55 29.96
CA LEU A 320 27.35 18.58 31.01
C LEU A 320 27.89 19.93 30.52
N SER A 321 28.86 19.89 29.60
CA SER A 321 29.43 21.06 28.93
C SER A 321 30.06 20.64 27.60
N PRO A 322 30.56 21.59 26.77
CA PRO A 322 31.31 21.25 25.55
C PRO A 322 32.57 20.40 25.80
N ASN A 323 33.07 20.35 27.03
CA ASN A 323 34.30 19.66 27.39
C ASN A 323 34.06 18.52 28.37
N VAL A 324 32.83 18.27 28.84
CA VAL A 324 32.56 17.22 29.83
C VAL A 324 31.26 16.50 29.48
N ALA A 325 31.37 15.19 29.32
CA ALA A 325 30.23 14.30 29.09
C ALA A 325 30.34 13.06 30.00
N TYR A 326 29.23 12.41 30.27
CA TYR A 326 29.23 11.14 30.99
C TYR A 326 28.10 10.24 30.50
N GLN A 327 28.27 8.94 30.79
CA GLN A 327 27.28 7.92 30.48
C GLN A 327 27.15 6.97 31.67
N ILE A 328 25.92 6.54 31.93
CA ILE A 328 25.57 5.63 33.03
C ILE A 328 24.69 4.50 32.51
N SER A 329 24.68 3.37 33.22
CA SER A 329 23.63 2.38 33.04
C SER A 329 22.40 2.74 33.87
N GLU A 330 21.25 2.21 33.46
CA GLU A 330 19.96 2.34 34.15
C GLU A 330 20.04 1.87 35.62
N ASP A 331 20.77 0.78 35.89
CA ASP A 331 20.97 0.24 37.23
C ASP A 331 22.09 0.97 38.03
N GLY A 332 22.75 1.95 37.42
CA GLY A 332 23.85 2.72 38.01
C GLY A 332 25.13 1.92 38.27
N SER A 333 25.22 0.67 37.81
CA SER A 333 26.41 -0.19 37.98
C SER A 333 27.57 0.29 37.10
N TYR A 334 27.26 0.85 35.94
CA TYR A 334 28.21 1.43 34.99
C TYR A 334 28.23 2.94 35.08
N PHE A 335 29.44 3.50 35.07
CA PHE A 335 29.68 4.92 34.97
C PHE A 335 30.99 5.14 34.23
N THR A 336 30.94 5.97 33.19
CA THR A 336 32.12 6.49 32.51
C THR A 336 31.92 7.97 32.25
N ALA A 337 33.01 8.72 32.22
CA ALA A 337 32.99 10.14 31.92
C ALA A 337 34.16 10.51 31.03
N TRP A 338 33.96 11.53 30.19
CA TRP A 338 34.94 12.01 29.24
C TRP A 338 35.16 13.50 29.44
N ILE A 339 36.44 13.88 29.35
CA ILE A 339 36.89 15.25 29.53
C ILE A 339 37.69 15.64 28.30
N GLY A 340 37.10 16.55 27.53
CA GLY A 340 37.53 17.00 26.22
C GLY A 340 38.38 18.26 26.25
N PHE A 341 39.35 18.32 25.36
CA PHE A 341 40.26 19.43 25.17
C PHE A 341 40.48 19.69 23.69
N ARG A 342 40.51 20.98 23.33
CA ARG A 342 40.82 21.41 21.96
C ARG A 342 42.26 21.08 21.54
N THR A 343 43.21 21.11 22.46
CA THR A 343 44.63 20.86 22.17
C THR A 343 45.29 19.91 23.17
N LYS A 344 46.29 19.15 22.70
CA LYS A 344 47.12 18.27 23.54
C LYS A 344 47.86 19.03 24.66
N ALA A 345 48.21 20.29 24.43
CA ALA A 345 48.88 21.13 25.42
C ALA A 345 47.95 21.45 26.60
N LEU A 346 46.70 21.83 26.32
CA LEU A 346 45.68 22.06 27.35
C LEU A 346 45.38 20.77 28.13
N ALA A 347 45.19 19.65 27.42
CA ALA A 347 44.95 18.36 28.06
C ALA A 347 46.05 17.98 29.07
N LYS A 348 47.32 18.13 28.68
CA LYS A 348 48.46 17.86 29.57
C LYS A 348 48.53 18.83 30.75
N ALA A 349 48.24 20.11 30.55
CA ALA A 349 48.27 21.11 31.61
C ALA A 349 47.18 20.86 32.67
N TRP A 350 45.98 20.46 32.22
CA TRP A 350 44.83 20.19 33.08
C TRP A 350 44.82 18.77 33.68
N LEU A 351 45.68 17.87 33.22
CA LEU A 351 45.73 16.48 33.68
C LEU A 351 45.77 16.37 35.21
N ILE A 352 46.70 17.06 35.87
CA ILE A 352 46.86 16.96 37.33
C ILE A 352 45.67 17.59 38.09
N PRO A 353 45.24 18.84 37.79
CA PRO A 353 44.05 19.42 38.43
C PRO A 353 42.79 18.56 38.27
N VAL A 354 42.53 18.06 37.07
CA VAL A 354 41.33 17.27 36.78
C VAL A 354 41.41 15.91 37.47
N LYS A 355 42.56 15.21 37.39
CA LYS A 355 42.79 13.92 38.07
C LYS A 355 42.55 14.02 39.59
N LYS A 356 42.86 15.15 40.22
CA LYS A 356 42.56 15.39 41.65
C LYS A 356 41.07 15.40 41.95
N LEU A 357 40.24 15.87 41.02
CA LEU A 357 38.78 15.94 41.19
C LEU A 357 38.12 14.59 40.88
N VAL A 358 38.41 14.00 39.73
CA VAL A 358 37.62 12.87 39.21
C VAL A 358 38.24 11.49 39.44
N GLY A 359 39.55 11.40 39.68
CA GLY A 359 40.25 10.12 39.86
C GLY A 359 41.17 9.77 38.70
N HIS A 360 41.41 8.48 38.47
CA HIS A 360 42.31 8.03 37.41
C HIS A 360 41.72 8.35 36.03
N LEU A 361 42.58 8.86 35.15
CA LEU A 361 42.26 9.20 33.77
C LEU A 361 43.03 8.26 32.86
N SER A 362 42.40 7.87 31.75
CA SER A 362 42.99 7.07 30.69
C SER A 362 44.19 7.78 30.04
N ASN A 363 44.81 7.11 29.09
CA ASN A 363 45.68 7.80 28.13
C ASN A 363 44.87 8.82 27.32
N LEU A 364 45.56 9.86 26.81
CA LEU A 364 44.93 10.88 25.98
C LEU A 364 44.57 10.26 24.63
N ILE A 365 43.29 10.31 24.28
CA ILE A 365 42.75 9.81 23.02
C ILE A 365 42.70 10.97 22.03
N ASP A 366 43.14 10.75 20.78
CA ASP A 366 42.98 11.69 19.67
C ASP A 366 41.73 11.30 18.89
N CYS A 367 40.64 12.02 19.11
CA CYS A 367 39.31 11.71 18.60
C CYS A 367 39.15 12.29 17.19
N GLN A 368 39.96 11.82 16.23
CA GLN A 368 39.90 12.27 14.84
C GLN A 368 38.68 11.75 14.08
N ILE A 369 38.07 10.67 14.56
CA ILE A 369 36.86 10.04 14.00
C ILE A 369 35.68 10.39 14.91
N SER A 370 34.57 10.83 14.33
CA SER A 370 33.36 11.29 15.03
C SER A 370 32.77 10.24 15.99
N GLU A 371 32.94 8.96 15.70
CA GLU A 371 32.47 7.83 16.51
C GLU A 371 33.14 7.75 17.89
N PHE A 372 34.30 8.38 18.06
CA PHE A 372 35.03 8.45 19.35
C PHE A 372 34.95 9.83 20.02
N GLN A 373 34.15 10.77 19.48
CA GLN A 373 33.98 12.10 20.06
C GLN A 373 32.75 12.15 20.98
N HIS A 374 32.99 12.04 22.29
CA HIS A 374 31.91 12.11 23.28
C HIS A 374 31.59 13.56 23.65
N THR A 375 32.61 14.41 23.72
CA THR A 375 32.49 15.84 24.06
C THR A 375 32.46 16.74 22.83
N GLY A 376 32.89 16.23 21.67
CA GLY A 376 33.09 17.03 20.44
C GLY A 376 34.46 17.74 20.40
N ALA A 377 35.29 17.51 21.41
CA ALA A 377 36.67 18.01 21.44
C ALA A 377 37.62 17.05 20.69
N LYS A 378 38.75 17.59 20.22
CA LYS A 378 39.75 16.81 19.47
C LYS A 378 40.48 15.79 20.35
N TYR A 379 40.70 16.11 21.62
CA TYR A 379 41.42 15.23 22.53
C TYR A 379 40.58 14.93 23.76
N GLU A 380 40.52 13.67 24.19
CA GLU A 380 39.70 13.26 25.34
C GLU A 380 40.48 12.39 26.33
N TYR A 381 40.18 12.58 27.61
CA TYR A 381 40.48 11.62 28.67
C TYR A 381 39.20 10.94 29.13
N ALA A 382 39.21 9.61 29.25
CA ALA A 382 38.16 8.87 29.93
C ALA A 382 38.50 8.70 31.43
N VAL A 383 37.49 8.74 32.29
CA VAL A 383 37.64 8.49 33.73
C VAL A 383 37.51 6.99 33.99
N GLU A 384 38.64 6.29 34.06
CA GLU A 384 38.68 4.82 34.23
C GLU A 384 38.40 4.38 35.68
N CYS A 385 38.98 5.09 36.65
CA CYS A 385 38.78 4.78 38.08
C CYS A 385 38.31 6.04 38.81
N PRO A 386 36.98 6.25 38.93
CA PRO A 386 36.42 7.37 39.65
C PRO A 386 36.91 7.42 41.10
N ARG A 387 37.37 8.58 41.56
CA ARG A 387 37.84 8.78 42.95
C ARG A 387 36.73 8.53 43.98
N HIS A 388 35.50 8.84 43.62
CA HIS A 388 34.35 8.76 44.50
C HIS A 388 33.56 7.47 44.28
N LYS A 389 33.13 6.83 45.38
CA LYS A 389 32.39 5.55 45.34
C LYS A 389 30.94 5.71 44.89
N THR A 390 30.27 6.77 45.34
CA THR A 390 28.83 7.01 45.10
C THR A 390 28.61 7.84 43.84
N LEU A 391 27.56 7.53 43.06
CA LEU A 391 27.20 8.25 41.84
C LEU A 391 27.04 9.76 42.07
N ASN A 392 26.30 10.18 43.10
CA ASN A 392 26.07 11.61 43.38
C ASN A 392 27.38 12.40 43.54
N LYS A 393 28.34 11.88 44.31
CA LYS A 393 29.65 12.50 44.48
C LYS A 393 30.49 12.50 43.19
N ARG A 394 30.34 11.49 42.32
CA ARG A 394 30.98 11.48 40.99
C ARG A 394 30.43 12.62 40.13
N LEU A 395 29.11 12.79 40.11
CA LEU A 395 28.44 13.86 39.37
C LEU A 395 28.78 15.24 39.92
N GLU A 396 28.85 15.42 41.24
CA GLU A 396 29.33 16.66 41.88
C GLU A 396 30.77 16.99 41.48
N ALA A 397 31.65 15.98 41.43
CA ALA A 397 33.03 16.17 40.98
C ALA A 397 33.09 16.59 39.50
N LEU A 398 32.26 16.01 38.64
CA LEU A 398 32.16 16.44 37.24
C LEU A 398 31.64 17.86 37.10
N ARG A 399 30.65 18.28 37.90
CA ARG A 399 30.17 19.67 37.92
C ARG A 399 31.27 20.66 38.28
N LYS A 400 32.11 20.32 39.26
CA LYS A 400 33.30 21.12 39.58
C LYS A 400 34.30 21.19 38.43
N VAL A 401 34.43 20.14 37.63
CA VAL A 401 35.28 20.18 36.41
C VAL A 401 34.66 21.08 35.34
N VAL A 402 33.34 21.08 35.20
CA VAL A 402 32.62 21.97 34.25
C VAL A 402 32.81 23.44 34.62
N GLU A 403 32.89 23.77 35.90
CA GLU A 403 33.19 25.12 36.38
C GLU A 403 34.62 25.58 36.07
N LEU A 404 35.52 24.67 35.67
CA LEU A 404 36.86 25.02 35.22
C LEU A 404 36.82 25.51 33.77
N ASP A 405 37.54 26.60 33.48
CA ASP A 405 37.75 27.07 32.10
C ASP A 405 38.81 26.21 31.40
N LEU A 406 38.40 25.03 30.92
CA LEU A 406 39.27 24.05 30.25
C LEU A 406 39.80 24.53 28.88
N GLU A 407 39.29 25.64 28.35
CA GLU A 407 39.76 26.27 27.11
C GLU A 407 40.97 27.18 27.33
N ARG A 408 41.27 27.54 28.59
CA ARG A 408 42.43 28.34 28.97
C ARG A 408 43.46 27.50 29.72
N MET A 409 44.70 27.99 29.76
CA MET A 409 45.73 27.35 30.60
C MET A 409 45.32 27.45 32.07
N PRO A 410 45.51 26.38 32.87
CA PRO A 410 45.25 26.45 34.28
C PRO A 410 46.16 27.51 34.90
N PHE A 411 45.60 28.41 35.72
CA PHE A 411 46.40 29.37 36.46
C PHE A 411 47.44 28.61 37.27
N ARG A 412 48.73 28.92 37.05
CA ARG A 412 49.80 28.43 37.92
C ARG A 412 49.55 29.02 39.31
N ARG A 413 49.02 28.19 40.21
CA ARG A 413 49.10 28.48 41.64
C ARG A 413 50.44 28.00 42.16
#